data_AF-A0A2G6Y7K0-F1
#
_entry.id   AF-A0A2G6Y7K0-F1
#
_cell.length_a   1.000
_cell.length_b   1.000
_cell.length_c   1.000
_cell.angle_alpha   90.00
_cell.angle_beta   90.00
_cell.angle_gamma   90.00
#
_symmetry.space_group_name_H-M   'P 1'
#
loop_
_entity.id
_entity.type
_entity.pdbx_description
1 polymer ?
#
loop_
_entity_poly.entity_id
_entity_poly.type
_entity_poly.pdbx_seq_one_letter_code
_entity_poly.pdbx_strand_id
1 'polypeptide(L)'
;MLYATLKLVHLLAAIVWLGGMFFAHFFLRPAAQTLEPALRVGLMLGVLRRFFATVVAAVVALLASGLWMVGNVAKHAVQAGGSFAMPWGWTVMAALGAVMAVIFGYIRLSLFPRLSRAHQSAHWPEAGKVLAQIRTWVGINLALGFAVVAVATLA
;
A
#
# COMPACT_ATOMS: atom_id res chain seq x y z
N MET A 1 1.10 4.34 -27.18
CA MET A 1 0.65 3.08 -26.53
C MET A 1 1.30 2.86 -25.18
N LEU A 2 2.64 2.88 -25.06
CA LEU A 2 3.35 2.64 -23.80
C LEU A 2 2.88 3.48 -22.60
N TYR A 3 2.71 4.80 -22.77
CA TYR A 3 2.23 5.68 -21.69
C TYR A 3 0.85 5.23 -21.15
N ALA A 4 -0.08 4.90 -22.03
CA ALA A 4 -1.41 4.44 -21.63
C ALA A 4 -1.36 3.10 -20.88
N THR A 5 -0.51 2.17 -21.34
CA THR A 5 -0.27 0.89 -20.65
C THR A 5 0.31 1.11 -19.25
N LEU A 6 1.31 1.99 -19.10
CA LEU A 6 1.90 2.28 -17.80
C LEU A 6 0.92 2.98 -16.86
N LYS A 7 0.08 3.89 -17.38
CA LYS A 7 -1.00 4.49 -16.60
C LYS A 7 -2.01 3.44 -16.13
N LEU A 8 -2.38 2.48 -16.99
CA LEU A 8 -3.25 1.37 -16.60
C LEU A 8 -2.61 0.52 -15.50
N VAL A 9 -1.34 0.13 -15.65
CA VAL A 9 -0.60 -0.63 -14.63
C VAL A 9 -0.54 0.13 -13.30
N HIS A 10 -0.26 1.44 -13.35
CA HIS A 10 -0.23 2.31 -12.18
C HIS A 10 -1.57 2.30 -11.43
N LEU A 11 -2.67 2.47 -12.15
CA LEU A 11 -4.02 2.47 -11.57
C LEU A 11 -4.43 1.10 -11.03
N LEU A 12 -4.15 0.01 -11.74
CA LEU A 12 -4.44 -1.34 -11.26
C LEU A 12 -3.66 -1.67 -9.99
N ALA A 13 -2.39 -1.28 -9.91
CA ALA A 13 -1.58 -1.45 -8.71
C ALA A 13 -2.16 -0.67 -7.52
N ALA A 14 -2.58 0.59 -7.74
CA ALA A 14 -3.26 1.38 -6.73
C ALA A 14 -4.57 0.73 -6.28
N ILE A 15 -5.42 0.27 -7.21
CA ILE A 15 -6.71 -0.37 -6.91
C ILE A 15 -6.52 -1.64 -6.08
N VAL A 16 -5.58 -2.51 -6.46
CA VAL A 16 -5.31 -3.75 -5.72
C VAL A 16 -4.87 -3.44 -4.30
N TRP A 17 -3.99 -2.45 -4.12
CA TRP A 17 -3.48 -2.09 -2.81
C TRP A 17 -4.56 -1.44 -1.94
N LEU A 18 -5.24 -0.40 -2.45
CA LEU A 18 -6.25 0.34 -1.72
C LEU A 18 -7.49 -0.51 -1.43
N GLY A 19 -7.98 -1.22 -2.45
CA GLY A 19 -9.12 -2.12 -2.33
C GLY A 19 -8.84 -3.27 -1.35
N GLY A 20 -7.63 -3.82 -1.37
CA GLY A 20 -7.24 -4.86 -0.40
C GLY A 20 -7.18 -4.36 1.04
N MET A 21 -6.64 -3.15 1.28
CA MET A 21 -6.65 -2.53 2.61
C MET A 21 -8.07 -2.24 3.09
N PHE A 22 -8.93 -1.71 2.21
CA PHE A 22 -10.34 -1.47 2.50
C PHE A 22 -11.07 -2.77 2.84
N PHE A 23 -10.94 -3.79 2.00
CA PHE A 23 -11.51 -5.11 2.23
C PHE A 23 -11.08 -5.70 3.57
N ALA A 24 -9.77 -5.64 3.86
CA ALA A 24 -9.21 -6.17 5.10
C ALA A 24 -9.79 -5.49 6.35
N HIS A 25 -9.99 -4.17 6.30
CA HIS A 25 -10.46 -3.39 7.44
C HIS A 25 -11.96 -3.53 7.69
N PHE A 26 -12.76 -3.46 6.63
CA PHE A 26 -14.22 -3.32 6.74
C PHE A 26 -14.98 -4.63 6.59
N PHE A 27 -14.40 -5.68 6.01
CA PHE A 27 -15.12 -6.93 5.74
C PHE A 27 -14.43 -8.12 6.39
N LEU A 28 -13.16 -8.36 6.05
CA LEU A 28 -12.45 -9.54 6.53
C LEU A 28 -12.28 -9.52 8.05
N ARG A 29 -11.83 -8.40 8.62
CA ARG A 29 -11.57 -8.33 10.05
C ARG A 29 -12.86 -8.51 10.87
N PRO A 30 -13.96 -7.76 10.63
CA PRO A 30 -15.20 -7.98 11.36
C PRO A 30 -15.67 -9.43 11.30
N ALA A 31 -15.60 -10.06 10.13
CA ALA A 31 -15.93 -11.48 9.98
C ALA A 31 -15.00 -12.39 10.80
N ALA A 32 -13.69 -12.10 10.83
CA ALA A 32 -12.72 -12.89 11.59
C ALA A 32 -12.83 -12.72 13.11
N GLN A 33 -13.54 -11.70 13.63
CA GLN A 33 -13.69 -11.49 15.07
C GLN A 33 -14.54 -12.55 15.77
N THR A 34 -15.37 -13.30 15.02
CA THR A 34 -16.17 -14.42 15.51
C THR A 34 -15.34 -15.66 15.82
N LEU A 35 -14.10 -15.71 15.32
CA LEU A 35 -13.19 -16.84 15.51
C LEU A 35 -12.44 -16.73 16.84
N GLU A 36 -12.14 -17.91 17.41
CA GLU A 36 -11.24 -18.03 18.56
C GLU A 36 -9.86 -17.40 18.28
N PRO A 37 -9.14 -16.91 19.32
CA PRO A 37 -7.89 -16.18 19.12
C PRO A 37 -6.85 -16.90 18.26
N ALA A 38 -6.62 -18.20 18.47
CA ALA A 38 -5.64 -18.97 17.72
C ALA A 38 -6.01 -19.06 16.23
N LEU A 39 -7.27 -19.42 15.94
CA LEU A 39 -7.76 -19.55 14.57
C LEU A 39 -7.80 -18.19 13.86
N ARG A 40 -8.21 -17.14 14.56
CA ARG A 40 -8.22 -15.76 14.05
C ARG A 40 -6.83 -15.28 13.66
N VAL A 41 -5.83 -15.47 14.53
CA VAL A 41 -4.45 -15.08 14.24
C VAL A 41 -3.91 -15.89 13.07
N GLY A 42 -4.16 -17.20 13.03
CA GLY A 42 -3.74 -18.08 11.93
C GLY A 42 -4.33 -17.66 10.58
N LEU A 43 -5.64 -17.39 10.54
CA LEU A 43 -6.33 -16.88 9.35
C LEU A 43 -5.71 -15.56 8.87
N MET A 44 -5.58 -14.59 9.78
CA MET A 44 -5.04 -13.28 9.45
C MET A 44 -3.58 -13.36 8.98
N LEU A 45 -2.75 -14.19 9.61
CA LEU A 45 -1.38 -14.40 9.17
C LEU A 45 -1.33 -14.96 7.74
N GLY A 46 -2.18 -15.94 7.43
CA GLY A 46 -2.28 -16.53 6.09
C GLY A 46 -2.73 -15.53 5.02
N VAL A 47 -3.73 -14.71 5.33
CA VAL A 47 -4.19 -13.64 4.43
C VAL A 47 -3.10 -12.59 4.24
N LEU A 48 -2.54 -12.04 5.33
CA LEU A 48 -1.54 -10.98 5.29
C LEU A 48 -0.28 -11.43 4.54
N ARG A 49 0.12 -12.70 4.65
CA ARG A 49 1.24 -13.25 3.88
C ARG A 49 1.05 -13.08 2.38
N ARG A 50 -0.09 -13.51 1.86
CA ARG A 50 -0.42 -13.44 0.43
C ARG A 50 -0.62 -12.00 -0.01
N PHE A 51 -1.41 -11.25 0.77
CA PHE A 51 -1.70 -9.86 0.49
C PHE A 51 -0.42 -9.01 0.43
N PHE A 52 0.47 -9.14 1.40
CA PHE A 52 1.71 -8.37 1.39
C PHE A 52 2.65 -8.75 0.25
N ALA A 53 2.69 -10.02 -0.17
CA ALA A 53 3.45 -10.41 -1.37
C ALA A 53 2.89 -9.71 -2.63
N THR A 54 1.56 -9.67 -2.78
CA THR A 54 0.90 -8.94 -3.87
C THR A 54 1.15 -7.43 -3.78
N VAL A 55 1.09 -6.86 -2.59
CA VAL A 55 1.33 -5.42 -2.37
C VAL A 55 2.78 -5.04 -2.68
N VAL A 56 3.77 -5.89 -2.40
CA VAL A 56 5.16 -5.63 -2.83
C VAL A 56 5.22 -5.45 -4.36
N ALA A 57 4.60 -6.36 -5.11
CA ALA A 57 4.55 -6.25 -6.57
C ALA A 57 3.79 -4.99 -7.02
N ALA A 58 2.67 -4.66 -6.38
CA ALA A 58 1.90 -3.46 -6.66
C ALA A 58 2.71 -2.17 -6.39
N VAL A 59 3.40 -2.07 -5.25
CA VAL A 59 4.24 -0.92 -4.90
C VAL A 59 5.36 -0.72 -5.92
N VAL A 60 6.05 -1.80 -6.31
CA VAL A 60 7.10 -1.73 -7.34
C VAL A 60 6.53 -1.26 -8.67
N ALA A 61 5.41 -1.83 -9.12
CA ALA A 61 4.74 -1.44 -10.36
C ALA A 61 4.29 0.03 -10.33
N LEU A 62 3.74 0.49 -9.20
CA LEU A 62 3.26 1.85 -9.00
C LEU A 62 4.40 2.86 -9.03
N LEU A 63 5.49 2.60 -8.31
CA LEU A 63 6.67 3.48 -8.28
C LEU A 63 7.38 3.53 -9.64
N ALA A 64 7.61 2.36 -10.27
CA ALA A 64 8.28 2.29 -11.56
C ALA A 64 7.48 3.01 -12.66
N SER A 65 6.17 2.77 -12.74
CA SER A 65 5.31 3.46 -13.71
C SER A 65 5.19 4.96 -13.41
N GLY A 66 5.05 5.35 -12.14
CA GLY A 66 4.94 6.76 -11.74
C GLY A 66 6.21 7.57 -12.07
N LEU A 67 7.37 7.06 -11.66
CA LEU A 67 8.66 7.68 -11.96
C LEU A 67 8.92 7.77 -13.47
N TRP A 68 8.58 6.73 -14.22
CA TRP A 68 8.73 6.74 -15.67
C TRP A 68 7.83 7.79 -16.33
N MET A 69 6.56 7.91 -15.92
CA MET A 69 5.62 8.90 -16.47
C MET A 69 6.10 10.32 -16.21
N VAL A 70 6.52 10.63 -14.98
CA VAL A 70 7.08 11.96 -14.63
C VAL A 70 8.35 12.24 -15.42
N GLY A 71 9.28 11.28 -15.48
CA GLY A 71 10.53 11.42 -16.23
C GLY A 71 10.31 11.60 -17.73
N ASN A 72 9.32 10.93 -18.32
CA ASN A 72 8.98 11.09 -19.73
C ASN A 72 8.46 12.51 -20.04
N VAL A 73 7.58 13.05 -19.19
CA VAL A 73 7.08 14.43 -19.33
C VAL A 73 8.23 15.43 -19.16
N ALA A 74 9.07 15.24 -18.14
CA ALA A 74 10.22 16.10 -17.90
C ALA A 74 11.19 16.11 -19.09
N LYS A 75 11.48 14.93 -19.64
CA LYS A 75 12.35 14.78 -20.82
C LYS A 75 11.80 15.53 -22.03
N HIS A 76 10.50 15.40 -22.32
CA HIS A 76 9.88 16.11 -23.43
C HIS A 76 9.91 17.63 -23.25
N ALA A 77 9.69 18.13 -22.04
CA ALA A 77 9.75 19.57 -21.75
C ALA A 77 11.15 20.14 -21.99
N VAL A 78 12.20 19.44 -21.52
CA VAL A 78 13.61 19.85 -21.74
C VAL A 78 13.99 19.77 -23.21
N GLN A 79 13.57 18.71 -23.93
CA GLN A 79 13.83 18.57 -25.37
C GLN A 79 13.16 19.65 -26.22
N ALA A 80 12.03 20.21 -25.77
CA ALA A 80 11.37 21.33 -26.41
C ALA A 80 12.00 22.70 -26.07
N GLY A 81 13.12 22.72 -25.35
CA GLY A 81 13.80 23.96 -24.92
C GLY A 81 13.17 24.64 -23.70
N GLY A 82 12.22 23.98 -23.03
CA GLY A 82 11.56 24.48 -21.82
C GLY A 82 12.17 23.93 -20.53
N SER A 83 11.61 24.34 -19.39
CA SER A 83 11.90 23.78 -18.07
C SER A 83 10.72 22.96 -17.56
N PHE A 84 10.99 21.89 -16.81
CA PHE A 84 9.96 21.07 -16.17
C PHE A 84 9.84 21.43 -14.69
N ALA A 85 8.68 21.97 -14.31
CA ALA A 85 8.26 22.07 -12.92
C ALA A 85 7.13 21.07 -12.70
N MET A 86 7.31 20.17 -11.73
CA MET A 86 6.29 19.16 -11.42
C MET A 86 5.04 19.85 -10.85
N PRO A 87 3.85 19.63 -11.43
CA PRO A 87 2.61 20.19 -10.90
C PRO A 87 2.44 19.87 -9.42
N TRP A 88 1.91 20.81 -8.65
CA TRP A 88 1.71 20.66 -7.20
C TRP A 88 0.99 19.35 -6.84
N GLY A 89 -0.11 19.04 -7.53
CA GLY A 89 -0.88 17.81 -7.29
C GLY A 89 -0.05 16.54 -7.47
N TRP A 90 0.83 16.50 -8.47
CA TRP A 90 1.71 15.36 -8.69
C TRP A 90 2.76 15.23 -7.58
N THR A 91 3.33 16.36 -7.15
CA THR A 91 4.32 16.39 -6.06
C THR A 91 3.71 15.85 -4.77
N VAL A 92 2.49 16.27 -4.43
CA VAL A 92 1.77 15.77 -3.25
C VAL A 92 1.44 14.29 -3.39
N MET A 93 0.91 13.87 -4.55
CA MET A 93 0.61 12.47 -4.84
C MET A 93 1.85 11.58 -4.66
N ALA A 94 3.01 12.01 -5.18
CA ALA A 94 4.27 11.30 -5.05
C ALA A 94 4.78 11.27 -3.60
N ALA A 95 4.71 12.38 -2.89
CA ALA A 95 5.13 12.47 -1.49
C ALA A 95 4.28 11.54 -0.59
N LEU A 96 2.96 11.59 -0.73
CA LEU A 96 2.05 10.71 0.00
C LEU A 96 2.28 9.24 -0.36
N GLY A 97 2.44 8.92 -1.66
CA GLY A 97 2.75 7.57 -2.11
C GLY A 97 4.07 7.03 -1.54
N ALA A 98 5.09 7.86 -1.43
CA ALA A 98 6.36 7.49 -0.79
C ALA A 98 6.18 7.22 0.71
N VAL A 99 5.44 8.05 1.44
CA VAL A 99 5.11 7.83 2.86
C VAL A 99 4.34 6.51 3.03
N MET A 100 3.35 6.23 2.18
CA MET A 100 2.60 4.98 2.18
C MET A 100 3.52 3.76 1.97
N ALA A 101 4.48 3.85 1.05
CA ALA A 101 5.46 2.80 0.78
C ALA A 101 6.38 2.55 1.99
N VAL A 102 6.84 3.61 2.67
CA VAL A 102 7.64 3.51 3.90
C VAL A 102 6.85 2.84 5.03
N ILE A 103 5.59 3.25 5.24
CA ILE A 103 4.71 2.61 6.23
C ILE A 103 4.54 1.12 5.92
N PHE A 104 4.31 0.78 4.65
CA PHE A 104 4.21 -0.62 4.24
C PHE A 104 5.51 -1.38 4.46
N GLY A 105 6.67 -0.80 4.16
CA GLY A 105 7.98 -1.35 4.45
C GLY A 105 8.14 -1.67 5.94
N TYR A 106 7.78 -0.73 6.82
CA TYR A 106 7.78 -0.95 8.27
C TYR A 106 6.86 -2.11 8.69
N ILE A 107 5.63 -2.16 8.18
CA ILE A 107 4.70 -3.27 8.45
C ILE A 107 5.32 -4.61 8.01
N ARG A 108 5.85 -4.67 6.79
CA ARG A 108 6.31 -5.90 6.15
C ARG A 108 7.59 -6.45 6.76
N LEU A 109 8.50 -5.58 7.14
CA LEU A 109 9.84 -5.93 7.59
C LEU A 109 9.95 -6.02 9.13
N SER A 110 9.15 -5.24 9.86
CA SER A 110 9.19 -5.23 11.33
C SER A 110 8.01 -5.98 11.95
N LEU A 111 6.78 -5.59 11.64
CA LEU A 111 5.60 -6.13 12.33
C LEU A 111 5.22 -7.54 11.87
N PHE A 112 5.29 -7.82 10.58
CA PHE A 112 4.88 -9.12 10.03
C PHE A 112 5.76 -10.29 10.53
N PRO A 113 7.10 -10.19 10.59
CA PRO A 113 7.93 -11.23 11.21
C PRO A 113 7.64 -11.40 12.70
N ARG A 114 7.37 -10.32 13.44
CA ARG A 114 6.97 -10.38 14.85
C ARG A 114 5.66 -11.14 15.03
N LEU A 115 4.66 -10.88 14.19
CA LEU A 115 3.40 -11.64 14.19
C LEU A 115 3.63 -13.13 13.93
N SER A 116 4.46 -13.45 12.92
CA SER A 116 4.78 -14.84 12.59
C SER A 116 5.47 -15.57 13.74
N ARG A 117 6.39 -14.92 14.44
CA ARG A 117 7.08 -15.49 15.62
C ARG A 117 6.10 -15.72 16.78
N ALA A 118 5.27 -14.73 17.11
CA ALA A 118 4.28 -14.86 18.19
C ALA A 118 3.23 -15.95 17.89
N HIS A 119 2.87 -16.15 16.62
CA HIS A 119 2.01 -17.27 16.21
C HIS A 119 2.72 -18.62 16.37
N GLN A 120 3.99 -18.74 15.95
CA GLN A 120 4.77 -19.97 16.07
C GLN A 120 5.00 -20.39 17.53
N SER A 121 5.16 -19.43 18.45
CA SER A 121 5.28 -19.71 19.88
C SER A 121 3.94 -19.89 20.59
N ALA A 122 2.81 -19.84 19.88
CA ALA A 122 1.46 -19.86 20.45
C ALA A 122 1.20 -18.75 21.52
N HIS A 123 1.93 -17.64 21.45
CA HIS A 123 1.77 -16.48 22.35
C HIS A 123 0.63 -15.57 21.87
N TRP A 124 -0.61 -16.04 22.00
CA TRP A 124 -1.81 -15.36 21.48
C TRP A 124 -2.01 -13.91 21.95
N PRO A 125 -1.73 -13.53 23.21
CA PRO A 125 -1.83 -12.14 23.64
C PRO A 125 -0.85 -11.22 22.90
N GLU A 126 0.37 -11.68 22.64
CA GLU A 126 1.36 -10.92 21.87
C GLU A 126 0.96 -10.84 20.39
N ALA A 127 0.56 -11.97 19.80
CA ALA A 127 0.12 -12.01 18.41
C ALA A 127 -1.07 -11.06 18.16
N GLY A 128 -2.04 -11.02 19.09
CA GLY A 128 -3.16 -10.08 19.05
C GLY A 128 -2.72 -8.61 19.11
N LYS A 129 -1.74 -8.27 19.97
CA LYS A 129 -1.17 -6.92 20.07
C LYS A 129 -0.49 -6.51 18.76
N VAL A 130 0.36 -7.37 18.19
CA VAL A 130 1.05 -7.07 16.92
C VAL A 130 0.04 -6.95 15.78
N LEU A 131 -0.98 -7.80 15.74
CA LEU A 131 -2.04 -7.71 14.73
C LEU A 131 -2.83 -6.39 14.84
N ALA A 132 -3.08 -5.90 16.06
CA ALA A 132 -3.68 -4.59 16.28
C ALA A 132 -2.79 -3.44 15.78
N GLN A 133 -1.46 -3.53 15.98
CA GLN A 133 -0.51 -2.55 15.44
C GLN A 133 -0.51 -2.55 13.90
N ILE A 134 -0.46 -3.73 13.27
CA ILE A 134 -0.56 -3.85 11.81
C ILE A 134 -1.84 -3.19 11.31
N ARG A 135 -2.97 -3.45 11.97
CA ARG A 135 -4.26 -2.83 11.62
C ARG A 135 -4.20 -1.31 11.67
N THR A 136 -3.64 -0.74 12.73
CA THR A 136 -3.54 0.73 12.88
C THR A 136 -2.74 1.32 11.72
N TRP A 137 -1.57 0.76 11.41
CA TRP A 137 -0.75 1.25 10.31
C TRP A 137 -1.39 1.04 8.94
N VAL A 138 -2.10 -0.07 8.72
CA VAL A 138 -2.88 -0.29 7.50
C VAL A 138 -4.03 0.73 7.38
N GLY A 139 -4.70 1.07 8.49
CA GLY A 139 -5.76 2.10 8.51
C GLY A 139 -5.23 3.49 8.18
N ILE A 140 -4.09 3.88 8.76
CA ILE A 140 -3.39 5.13 8.42
C ILE A 140 -3.03 5.13 6.93
N ASN A 141 -2.45 4.03 6.44
CA ASN A 141 -2.05 3.90 5.04
C ASN A 141 -3.25 3.98 4.08
N LEU A 142 -4.38 3.38 4.44
CA LEU A 142 -5.63 3.50 3.70
C LEU A 142 -6.14 4.95 3.64
N ALA A 143 -6.12 5.68 4.76
CA ALA A 143 -6.51 7.09 4.79
C ALA A 143 -5.61 7.96 3.91
N LEU A 144 -4.29 7.74 3.96
CA LEU A 144 -3.35 8.40 3.04
C LEU A 144 -3.65 8.06 1.58
N GLY A 145 -4.01 6.82 1.29
CA GLY A 145 -4.37 6.41 -0.06
C GLY A 145 -5.66 7.07 -0.58
N PHE A 146 -6.66 7.29 0.27
CA PHE A 146 -7.81 8.11 -0.10
C PHE A 146 -7.42 9.57 -0.34
N ALA A 147 -6.51 10.14 0.46
CA ALA A 147 -5.98 11.48 0.21
C ALA A 147 -5.22 11.56 -1.12
N VAL A 148 -4.44 10.53 -1.48
CA VAL A 148 -3.77 10.41 -2.79
C VAL A 148 -4.79 10.44 -3.92
N VAL A 149 -5.87 9.66 -3.82
CA VAL A 149 -6.94 9.66 -4.85
C VAL A 149 -7.60 11.03 -4.95
N ALA A 150 -7.95 11.65 -3.82
CA ALA A 150 -8.55 12.98 -3.81
C ALA A 150 -7.65 14.03 -4.47
N VAL A 151 -6.35 14.03 -4.14
CA VAL A 151 -5.35 14.91 -4.79
C VAL A 151 -5.27 14.64 -6.28
N ALA A 152 -5.22 13.36 -6.69
CA ALA A 152 -5.12 13.00 -8.10
C ALA A 152 -6.35 13.38 -8.94
N THR A 153 -7.53 13.54 -8.32
CA THR A 153 -8.78 13.87 -9.04
C THR A 153 -9.22 15.31 -8.88
N LEU A 154 -8.77 16.02 -7.83
CA LEU A 154 -9.26 17.37 -7.49
C LEU A 154 -8.20 18.47 -7.67
N ALA A 155 -6.91 18.12 -7.82
CA ALA A 155 -5.80 19.08 -7.94
C ALA A 155 -5.28 19.25 -9.37
#